data_AF-A0A2D9TVD8-F1
#
_entry.id   AF-A0A2D9TVD8-F1
#
_cell.length_a   1.000
_cell.length_b   1.000
_cell.length_c   1.000
_cell.angle_alpha   90.00
_cell.angle_beta   90.00
_cell.angle_gamma   90.00
#
_symmetry.space_group_name_H-M   'P 1'
#
loop_
_entity.id
_entity.type
_entity.pdbx_description
1 polymer ?
#
loop_
_entity_poly.entity_id
_entity_poly.type
_entity_poly.pdbx_seq_one_letter_code
_entity_poly.pdbx_strand_id
1 'polypeptide(L)'
;MARRKQYNRYDDEFKATAVALTKIPGVLAKDVADALAIHPVMLYRWCMETRRGELMTKKKDINIDPKLKAELKRLRKLEKEHKVLQVEHDLLKKAIQYSLEQEKKSTNS
;
A
#
# COMPACT_ATOMS: atom_id res chain seq x y z
N MET A 1 -21.38 16.41 -37.38
CA MET A 1 -20.28 15.48 -37.05
C MET A 1 -19.97 15.60 -35.56
N ALA A 2 -20.17 14.55 -34.76
CA ALA A 2 -19.86 14.58 -33.33
C ALA A 2 -18.34 14.71 -33.13
N ARG A 3 -17.89 15.71 -32.35
CA ARG A 3 -16.48 15.92 -32.01
C ARG A 3 -16.01 14.73 -31.17
N ARG A 4 -15.14 13.88 -31.73
CA ARG A 4 -14.52 12.77 -30.98
C ARG A 4 -13.65 13.37 -29.88
N LYS A 5 -13.99 13.06 -28.62
CA LYS A 5 -13.18 13.43 -27.46
C LYS A 5 -11.90 12.59 -27.49
N GLN A 6 -10.77 13.25 -27.70
CA GLN A 6 -9.44 12.65 -27.62
C GLN A 6 -9.12 12.39 -26.14
N TYR A 7 -8.80 11.16 -25.79
CA TYR A 7 -8.30 10.81 -24.47
C TYR A 7 -6.80 10.57 -24.57
N ASN A 8 -6.02 11.08 -23.62
CA ASN A 8 -4.62 10.68 -23.50
C ASN A 8 -4.57 9.18 -23.25
N ARG A 9 -3.92 8.47 -24.17
CA ARG A 9 -3.70 7.02 -24.09
C ARG A 9 -2.29 6.79 -23.55
N TYR A 10 -2.20 5.94 -22.54
CA TYR A 10 -0.91 5.43 -22.08
C TYR A 10 -0.39 4.38 -23.04
N ASP A 11 0.92 4.38 -23.25
CA ASP A 11 1.61 3.38 -24.03
C ASP A 11 1.47 1.98 -23.40
N ASP A 12 1.42 0.95 -24.24
CA ASP A 12 1.18 -0.41 -23.76
C ASP A 12 2.40 -0.95 -22.97
N GLU A 13 3.62 -0.46 -23.23
CA GLU A 13 4.78 -0.79 -22.40
C GLU A 13 4.72 -0.16 -21.01
N PHE A 14 4.18 1.06 -20.92
CA PHE A 14 3.95 1.74 -19.65
C PHE A 14 2.96 0.95 -18.80
N LYS A 15 1.81 0.56 -19.39
CA LYS A 15 0.80 -0.27 -18.72
C LYS A 15 1.39 -1.60 -18.26
N ALA A 16 2.18 -2.26 -19.09
CA ALA A 16 2.82 -3.53 -18.76
C ALA A 16 3.76 -3.41 -17.55
N THR A 17 4.53 -2.32 -17.50
CA THR A 17 5.47 -2.03 -16.41
C THR A 17 4.70 -1.74 -15.12
N ALA A 18 3.63 -0.94 -15.20
CA ALA A 18 2.77 -0.64 -14.07
C ALA A 18 2.14 -1.92 -13.49
N VAL A 19 1.63 -2.81 -14.34
CA VAL A 19 1.08 -4.11 -13.93
C VAL A 19 2.17 -5.00 -13.34
N ALA A 20 3.39 -5.02 -13.90
CA ALA A 20 4.50 -5.80 -13.37
C ALA A 20 4.89 -5.36 -11.94
N LEU A 21 4.89 -4.06 -11.65
CA LEU A 21 5.14 -3.52 -10.30
C LEU A 21 4.13 -4.04 -9.27
N THR A 22 2.86 -4.23 -9.65
CA THR A 22 1.84 -4.78 -8.74
C THR A 22 2.06 -6.25 -8.37
N LYS A 23 2.84 -7.00 -9.16
CA LYS A 23 3.14 -8.41 -8.87
C LYS A 23 4.23 -8.60 -7.82
N ILE A 24 4.88 -7.51 -7.41
CA ILE A 24 5.91 -7.54 -6.37
C ILE A 24 5.26 -7.88 -5.03
N PRO A 25 5.77 -8.88 -4.28
CA PRO A 25 5.14 -9.34 -3.05
C PRO A 25 5.06 -8.23 -1.99
N GLY A 26 3.82 -7.99 -1.53
CA GLY A 26 3.50 -6.99 -0.51
C GLY A 26 3.50 -5.54 -1.02
N VAL A 27 3.52 -5.31 -2.33
CA VAL A 27 3.21 -4.00 -2.91
C VAL A 27 1.70 -3.93 -3.16
N LEU A 28 1.06 -2.84 -2.74
CA LEU A 28 -0.35 -2.62 -3.04
C LEU A 28 -0.48 -1.88 -4.38
N ALA A 29 -1.53 -2.22 -5.15
CA ALA A 29 -1.82 -1.53 -6.40
C ALA A 29 -2.05 -0.01 -6.18
N LYS A 30 -2.62 0.37 -5.03
CA LYS A 30 -2.76 1.77 -4.65
C LYS A 30 -1.39 2.48 -4.60
N ASP A 31 -0.42 1.89 -3.91
CA ASP A 31 0.92 2.50 -3.73
C ASP A 31 1.62 2.67 -5.09
N VAL A 32 1.47 1.69 -5.99
CA VAL A 32 2.00 1.78 -7.36
C VAL A 32 1.32 2.91 -8.14
N ALA A 33 0.00 3.05 -8.00
CA ALA A 33 -0.75 4.09 -8.68
C ALA A 33 -0.35 5.49 -8.17
N ASP A 34 -0.20 5.64 -6.85
CA ASP A 34 0.27 6.87 -6.22
C ASP A 34 1.70 7.22 -6.69
N ALA A 35 2.60 6.24 -6.76
CA ALA A 35 3.98 6.43 -7.24
C ALA A 35 4.06 6.81 -8.73
N LEU A 36 3.16 6.27 -9.56
CA LEU A 36 3.08 6.58 -10.99
C LEU A 36 2.20 7.82 -11.28
N ALA A 37 1.67 8.48 -10.24
CA ALA A 37 0.74 9.60 -10.34
C ALA A 37 -0.47 9.30 -11.26
N ILE A 38 -0.98 8.06 -11.19
CA ILE A 38 -2.16 7.61 -11.93
C ILE A 38 -3.29 7.28 -10.96
N HIS A 39 -4.53 7.37 -11.44
CA HIS A 39 -5.67 6.93 -10.64
C HIS A 39 -5.67 5.39 -10.47
N PRO A 40 -5.86 4.85 -9.25
CA PRO A 40 -5.75 3.40 -8.98
C PRO A 40 -6.74 2.55 -9.80
N VAL A 41 -7.92 3.08 -10.13
CA VAL A 41 -8.90 2.41 -11.01
C VAL A 41 -8.31 2.09 -12.39
N MET A 42 -7.43 2.94 -12.94
CA MET A 42 -6.76 2.66 -14.21
C MET A 42 -5.82 1.46 -14.08
N LEU A 43 -5.07 1.38 -12.99
CA LEU A 43 -4.16 0.27 -12.74
C LEU A 43 -4.92 -1.05 -12.54
N TYR A 44 -6.02 -1.04 -11.78
CA TYR A 44 -6.89 -2.21 -11.66
C TYR A 44 -7.43 -2.66 -13.01
N ARG A 45 -7.86 -1.72 -13.86
CA ARG A 45 -8.30 -2.01 -15.22
C ARG A 45 -7.18 -2.68 -16.04
N TRP A 46 -5.97 -2.15 -16.04
CA TRP A 46 -4.84 -2.76 -16.78
C TRP A 46 -4.45 -4.15 -16.25
N CYS A 47 -4.58 -4.38 -14.94
CA CYS A 47 -4.43 -5.73 -14.38
C CYS A 47 -5.47 -6.71 -14.94
N MET A 48 -6.73 -6.26 -15.11
CA MET A 48 -7.78 -7.06 -15.74
C MET A 48 -7.51 -7.30 -17.24
N GLU A 49 -7.12 -6.26 -17.98
CA GLU A 49 -6.75 -6.33 -19.40
C GLU A 49 -5.59 -7.33 -19.61
N THR A 50 -4.61 -7.34 -18.71
CA THR A 50 -3.49 -8.30 -18.71
C THR A 50 -3.97 -9.73 -18.48
N ARG A 51 -4.90 -9.94 -17.53
CA ARG A 51 -5.48 -11.27 -17.25
C ARG A 51 -6.30 -11.80 -18.41
N ARG A 52 -6.91 -10.92 -19.19
CA ARG A 52 -7.70 -11.25 -20.39
C ARG A 52 -6.84 -11.44 -21.65
N GLY A 53 -5.54 -11.18 -21.58
CA GLY A 53 -4.64 -11.27 -22.72
C GLY A 53 -4.77 -10.11 -23.72
N GLU A 54 -5.43 -9.02 -23.35
CA GLU A 54 -5.64 -7.85 -24.22
C GLU A 54 -4.37 -6.99 -24.32
N LEU A 55 -3.50 -7.05 -23.31
CA LEU A 55 -2.20 -6.39 -23.31
C LEU A 55 -1.14 -7.35 -23.88
N MET A 56 -0.78 -7.14 -25.15
CA MET A 56 0.15 -7.99 -25.93
C MET A 56 1.63 -7.70 -25.66
N THR A 57 2.00 -7.34 -24.43
CA THR A 57 3.39 -7.03 -24.07
C THR A 57 4.05 -8.21 -23.38
N LYS A 58 5.34 -8.43 -23.70
CA LYS A 58 6.16 -9.46 -23.05
C LYS A 58 6.16 -9.21 -21.54
N LYS A 59 6.05 -10.27 -20.73
CA LYS A 59 6.14 -10.18 -19.27
C LYS A 59 7.44 -9.45 -18.91
N LYS A 60 7.34 -8.25 -18.33
CA LYS A 60 8.48 -7.57 -17.72
C LYS A 60 8.65 -8.16 -16.33
N ASP A 61 9.62 -9.06 -16.17
CA ASP A 61 10.04 -9.53 -14.86
C ASP A 61 10.94 -8.46 -14.23
N ILE A 62 10.47 -7.87 -13.14
CA ILE A 62 11.23 -6.85 -12.41
C ILE A 62 12.14 -7.59 -11.43
N ASN A 63 13.44 -7.64 -11.74
CA ASN A 63 14.42 -8.17 -10.82
C ASN A 63 14.75 -7.11 -9.76
N ILE A 64 14.45 -7.42 -8.50
CA ILE A 64 14.73 -6.54 -7.37
C ILE A 64 15.95 -7.10 -6.66
N ASP A 65 16.91 -6.22 -6.34
CA ASP A 65 18.10 -6.57 -5.56
C ASP A 65 17.69 -7.35 -4.28
N PRO A 66 18.19 -8.59 -4.08
CA PRO A 66 17.92 -9.37 -2.88
C PRO A 66 18.20 -8.63 -1.58
N LYS A 67 19.22 -7.76 -1.55
CA LYS A 67 19.55 -6.96 -0.37
C LYS A 67 18.44 -5.96 -0.03
N LEU A 68 17.96 -5.22 -1.04
CA LEU A 68 16.86 -4.28 -0.88
C LEU A 68 15.57 -4.98 -0.42
N LYS A 69 15.30 -6.19 -0.95
CA LYS A 69 14.15 -7.00 -0.54
C LYS A 69 14.23 -7.42 0.93
N ALA A 70 15.41 -7.79 1.40
CA ALA A 70 15.63 -8.15 2.80
C ALA A 70 15.45 -6.94 3.74
N GLU A 71 15.99 -5.78 3.37
CA GLU A 71 15.85 -4.52 4.10
C GLU A 71 14.37 -4.12 4.23
N LEU A 72 13.62 -4.17 3.11
CA LEU A 72 12.19 -3.86 3.09
C LEU A 72 11.38 -4.79 4.00
N LYS A 73 11.72 -6.09 4.03
CA LYS A 73 11.08 -7.06 4.93
C LYS A 73 11.35 -6.73 6.40
N ARG A 74 12.58 -6.32 6.73
CA ARG A 74 12.96 -5.90 8.09
C ARG A 74 12.18 -4.66 8.51
N LEU A 75 12.11 -3.64 7.65
CA LEU A 75 11.36 -2.41 7.92
C LEU A 75 9.87 -2.68 8.18
N ARG A 76 9.22 -3.50 7.33
CA ARG A 76 7.81 -3.88 7.53
C ARG A 76 7.57 -4.59 8.85
N LYS A 77 8.49 -5.47 9.27
CA LYS A 77 8.40 -6.15 10.57
C LYS A 77 8.50 -5.14 11.71
N LEU A 78 9.48 -4.25 11.65
CA LEU A 78 9.71 -3.23 12.66
C LEU A 78 8.52 -2.26 12.79
N GLU A 79 7.95 -1.81 11.67
CA GLU A 79 6.76 -0.95 11.67
C GLU A 79 5.55 -1.62 12.33
N LYS A 80 5.37 -2.93 12.11
CA LYS A 80 4.28 -3.68 12.74
C LYS A 80 4.49 -3.80 14.25
N GLU A 81 5.70 -4.14 14.69
CA GLU A 81 6.05 -4.23 16.11
C GLU A 81 5.89 -2.87 16.80
N HIS A 82 6.33 -1.79 16.16
CA HIS A 82 6.17 -0.44 16.67
C HIS A 82 4.70 -0.05 16.84
N LYS A 83 3.82 -0.37 15.88
CA LYS A 83 2.37 -0.12 16.00
C LYS A 83 1.74 -0.88 17.16
N VAL A 84 2.13 -2.15 17.37
CA VAL A 84 1.65 -2.94 18.50
C VAL A 84 2.10 -2.31 19.82
N LEU A 85 3.38 -1.95 19.92
CA LEU A 85 3.94 -1.33 21.11
C LEU A 85 3.26 0.01 21.44
N GLN A 86 2.93 0.83 20.44
CA GLN A 86 2.18 2.07 20.63
C GLN A 86 0.79 1.81 21.24
N VAL A 87 0.07 0.82 20.73
CA VAL A 87 -1.26 0.45 21.25
C VAL A 87 -1.17 -0.07 22.69
N GLU A 88 -0.21 -0.94 22.99
CA GLU A 88 0.02 -1.46 24.33
C GLU A 88 0.35 -0.33 25.32
N HIS A 89 1.23 0.58 24.92
CA HIS A 89 1.61 1.73 25.72
C HIS A 89 0.43 2.68 25.98
N ASP A 90 -0.41 2.95 24.97
CA ASP A 90 -1.61 3.78 25.14
C ASP A 90 -2.64 3.11 26.05
N LEU A 91 -2.76 1.78 25.99
CA LEU A 91 -3.63 1.03 26.89
C LEU A 91 -3.14 1.11 28.35
N LEU A 92 -1.84 0.94 28.57
CA LEU A 92 -1.22 1.05 29.91
C LEU A 92 -1.42 2.44 30.50
N LYS A 93 -1.23 3.51 29.70
CA LYS A 93 -1.49 4.88 30.14
C LYS A 93 -2.94 5.08 30.58
N LYS A 94 -3.90 4.56 29.81
CA LYS A 94 -5.32 4.63 30.17
C LYS A 94 -5.64 3.86 31.45
N ALA A 95 -5.03 2.69 31.64
CA ALA A 95 -5.20 1.92 32.87
C ALA A 95 -4.68 2.68 34.10
N ILE A 96 -3.48 3.27 34.02
CA ILE A 96 -2.92 4.09 35.10
C ILE A 96 -3.83 5.28 35.39
N GLN A 97 -4.28 6.00 34.36
CA GLN A 97 -5.18 7.13 34.51
C GLN A 97 -6.48 6.73 35.23
N TYR A 98 -7.06 5.58 34.86
CA TYR A 98 -8.25 5.04 35.48
C TYR A 98 -8.02 4.73 36.97
N SER A 99 -6.93 4.05 37.32
CA SER A 99 -6.60 3.74 38.71
C SER A 99 -6.45 5.00 39.57
N LEU A 100 -5.74 6.02 39.06
CA LEU A 100 -5.59 7.31 39.76
C LEU A 100 -6.94 8.03 39.95
N GLU A 101 -7.87 7.89 39.01
CA GLU A 101 -9.20 8.47 39.13
C GLU A 101 -10.06 7.75 40.19
N GLN A 102 -9.92 6.43 40.33
CA GLN A 102 -10.59 5.67 41.40
C GLN A 102 -10.06 6.06 42.78
N GLU A 103 -8.75 6.21 42.94
CA GLU A 103 -8.14 6.66 44.19
C GLU A 103 -8.68 8.04 44.61
N LYS A 104 -8.73 9.00 43.67
CA LYS A 104 -9.27 10.34 43.95
C LYS A 104 -10.75 10.35 44.34
N LYS A 105 -11.57 9.47 43.74
CA LYS A 105 -12.99 9.34 44.11
C LYS A 105 -13.17 8.77 45.51
N SER A 106 -12.34 7.80 45.89
CA SER A 106 -12.36 7.22 47.23
C SER A 106 -11.90 8.19 48.32
N THR A 107 -10.97 9.11 48.03
CA THR A 107 -10.49 10.10 49.02
C THR A 107 -11.43 11.29 49.20
N ASN A 108 -12.29 11.56 48.22
CA ASN A 108 -13.26 12.67 48.24
C ASN A 108 -14.65 12.25 48.76
N SER A 109 -14.86 10.97 49.06
CA SER A 109 -16.07 10.45 49.74
C SER A 109 -15.81 10.28 51.22
#